data_AF-A0A2U0I0D9-F1
#
_entry.id   AF-A0A2U0I0D9-F1
#
_cell.length_a   1.000
_cell.length_b   1.000
_cell.length_c   1.000
_cell.angle_alpha   90.00
_cell.angle_beta   90.00
_cell.angle_gamma   90.00
#
_symmetry.space_group_name_H-M   'P 1'
#
loop_
_entity.id
_entity.type
_entity.pdbx_description
1 polymer ?
#
loop_
_entity_poly.entity_id
_entity_poly.type
_entity_poly.pdbx_seq_one_letter_code
_entity_poly.pdbx_strand_id
1 'polypeptide(L)'
;MEDNEHENPFKFEEMPIYKKAMEISKLADKVVELVRDKQTELPEGAEGEMIQDYGHYIRLNAMTIPAKIAGAEGGDLYDLRMENAAIIRKAAREIKVDCTGLKMCGFKDEDYLELLRNEIDEFRPLFAEWVKSFDQWNYIIDRWGLFNPSGVNYDDEDPDDDIPFNPDDFFDEDL
;
A
#
# COMPACT_ATOMS: atom_id res chain seq x y z
N MET A 1 -9.12 -39.74 2.96
CA MET A 1 -9.09 -38.53 3.81
C MET A 1 -7.81 -37.85 3.39
N GLU A 2 -7.90 -37.02 2.37
CA GLU A 2 -6.78 -36.19 1.93
C GLU A 2 -6.66 -35.05 2.93
N ASP A 3 -5.46 -34.88 3.47
CA ASP A 3 -5.11 -33.82 4.39
C ASP A 3 -5.33 -32.49 3.66
N ASN A 4 -6.45 -31.84 3.98
CA ASN A 4 -6.73 -30.48 3.56
C ASN A 4 -5.82 -29.57 4.42
N GLU A 5 -4.57 -29.39 4.00
CA GLU A 5 -3.71 -28.33 4.53
C GLU A 5 -4.48 -27.02 4.35
N HIS A 6 -5.09 -26.51 5.41
CA HIS A 6 -5.65 -25.17 5.41
C HIS A 6 -4.53 -24.21 5.06
N GLU A 7 -4.49 -23.76 3.80
CA GLU A 7 -3.54 -22.74 3.36
C GLU A 7 -3.69 -21.55 4.30
N ASN A 8 -2.58 -21.17 4.93
CA ASN A 8 -2.56 -20.01 5.82
C ASN A 8 -3.07 -18.79 5.02
N PRO A 9 -4.21 -18.17 5.39
CA PRO A 9 -4.77 -17.04 4.64
C PRO A 9 -3.89 -15.77 4.74
N PHE A 10 -2.85 -15.80 5.58
CA PHE A 10 -1.91 -14.71 5.82
C PHE A 10 -0.48 -15.01 5.32
N LYS A 11 -0.31 -15.83 4.28
CA LYS A 11 1.01 -16.09 3.65
C LYS A 11 1.76 -14.79 3.29
N PHE A 12 1.05 -13.71 3.01
CA PHE A 12 1.66 -12.42 2.67
C PHE A 12 2.45 -11.80 3.83
N GLU A 13 2.16 -12.12 5.09
CA GLU A 13 2.88 -11.57 6.25
C GLU A 13 4.36 -11.98 6.27
N GLU A 14 4.67 -13.11 5.65
CA GLU A 14 6.03 -13.61 5.53
C GLU A 14 6.83 -12.95 4.41
N MET A 15 6.16 -12.25 3.48
CA MET A 15 6.80 -11.63 2.33
C MET A 15 7.75 -10.51 2.76
N PRO A 16 8.94 -10.41 2.14
CA PRO A 16 9.90 -9.35 2.44
C PRO A 16 9.31 -7.94 2.30
N ILE A 17 8.47 -7.71 1.27
CA ILE A 17 7.81 -6.42 1.05
C ILE A 17 6.88 -6.04 2.20
N TYR A 18 6.12 -7.00 2.73
CA TYR A 18 5.19 -6.77 3.83
C TYR A 18 5.93 -6.46 5.13
N LYS A 19 6.96 -7.25 5.46
CA LYS A 19 7.83 -7.01 6.62
C LYS A 19 8.46 -5.62 6.56
N LYS A 20 8.97 -5.22 5.40
CA LYS A 20 9.53 -3.88 5.20
C LYS A 20 8.48 -2.78 5.32
N ALA A 21 7.26 -3.00 4.82
CA ALA A 21 6.15 -2.07 5.02
C ALA A 21 5.81 -1.88 6.51
N MET A 22 5.86 -2.94 7.30
CA MET A 22 5.63 -2.86 8.75
C MET A 22 6.77 -2.14 9.49
N GLU A 23 8.02 -2.25 9.02
CA GLU A 23 9.15 -1.45 9.53
C GLU A 23 8.91 0.05 9.28
N ILE A 24 8.47 0.41 8.06
CA ILE A 24 8.07 1.78 7.71
C ILE A 24 6.95 2.29 8.63
N SER A 25 5.89 1.50 8.86
CA SER A 25 4.79 1.90 9.75
C SER A 25 5.25 2.15 11.19
N LYS A 26 6.10 1.27 11.73
CA LYS A 26 6.66 1.44 13.09
C LYS A 26 7.49 2.72 13.19
N LEU A 27 8.30 3.03 12.18
CA LEU A 27 9.12 4.22 12.20
C LEU A 27 8.28 5.50 12.01
N ALA A 28 7.24 5.45 11.17
CA ALA A 28 6.27 6.53 11.05
C ALA A 28 5.54 6.82 12.39
N ASP A 29 5.15 5.79 13.14
CA ASP A 29 4.59 5.95 14.48
C ASP A 29 5.58 6.67 15.42
N LYS A 30 6.88 6.35 15.34
CA LYS A 30 7.92 7.07 16.10
C LYS A 30 8.06 8.53 15.72
N VAL A 31 7.95 8.88 14.43
CA VAL A 31 7.92 10.28 14.00
C VAL A 31 6.73 11.02 14.63
N VAL A 32 5.54 10.42 14.62
CA VAL A 32 4.35 11.04 15.24
C VAL A 32 4.49 11.17 16.76
N GLU A 33 5.05 10.17 17.43
CA GLU A 33 5.34 10.26 18.87
C GLU A 33 6.27 11.44 19.17
N LEU A 34 7.35 11.62 18.40
CA LEU A 34 8.29 12.73 18.56
C LEU A 34 7.63 14.10 18.31
N VAL A 35 6.82 14.19 17.26
CA VAL A 35 6.06 15.41 16.93
C VAL A 35 5.11 15.80 18.08
N ARG A 36 4.44 14.81 18.69
CA ARG A 36 3.56 15.04 19.85
C ARG A 36 4.32 15.37 21.13
N ASP A 37 5.38 14.63 21.42
CA ASP A 37 6.14 14.78 22.66
C ASP A 37 6.88 16.13 22.72
N LYS A 38 7.23 16.69 21.55
CA LYS A 38 7.87 18.01 21.41
C LYS A 38 6.89 19.12 21.05
N GLN A 39 5.58 18.93 21.22
CA GLN A 39 4.56 19.91 20.88
C GLN A 39 4.85 21.32 21.44
N THR A 40 5.36 21.40 22.67
CA THR A 40 5.68 22.66 23.35
C THR A 40 6.93 23.37 22.79
N GLU A 41 7.74 22.67 22.00
CA GLU A 41 8.93 23.18 21.33
C GLU A 41 8.67 23.55 19.85
N LEU A 42 7.48 23.25 19.34
CA LEU A 42 7.10 23.57 17.96
C LEU A 42 6.86 25.08 17.80
N PRO A 43 7.06 25.62 16.59
CA PRO A 43 6.66 26.99 16.27
C PRO A 43 5.18 27.24 16.56
N GLU A 44 4.84 28.45 17.02
CA GLU A 44 3.45 28.86 17.17
C GLU A 44 2.81 29.18 15.80
N GLY A 45 1.49 29.00 15.69
CA GLY A 45 0.72 29.31 14.48
C GLY A 45 0.87 28.27 13.37
N ALA A 46 0.82 28.72 12.11
CA ALA A 46 0.68 27.85 10.95
C ALA A 46 1.81 26.81 10.79
N GLU A 47 3.04 27.14 11.19
CA GLU A 47 4.17 26.20 11.09
C GLU A 47 4.03 25.02 12.05
N GLY A 48 3.59 25.25 13.28
CA GLY A 48 3.31 24.17 14.24
C GLY A 48 2.15 23.28 13.80
N GLU A 49 1.10 23.87 13.22
CA GLU A 49 -0.03 23.13 12.63
C GLU A 49 0.43 22.26 11.46
N MET A 50 1.23 22.81 10.54
CA MET A 50 1.80 22.05 9.41
C MET A 50 2.65 20.86 9.88
N ILE A 51 3.43 21.01 10.97
CA ILE A 51 4.22 19.89 11.51
C ILE A 51 3.31 18.75 11.99
N GLN A 52 2.19 19.06 12.65
CA GLN A 52 1.22 18.05 13.07
C GLN A 52 0.59 17.35 11.86
N ASP A 53 0.20 18.12 10.85
CA ASP A 53 -0.40 17.60 9.62
C ASP A 53 0.56 16.68 8.87
N TYR A 54 1.81 17.09 8.67
CA TYR A 54 2.81 16.22 8.03
C TYR A 54 3.06 14.94 8.82
N GLY A 55 3.14 15.02 10.16
CA GLY A 55 3.23 13.82 11.01
C GLY A 55 2.03 12.90 10.79
N HIS A 56 0.82 13.45 10.76
CA HIS A 56 -0.41 12.70 10.48
C HIS A 56 -0.39 12.03 9.10
N TYR A 57 -0.01 12.77 8.04
CA TYR A 57 0.06 12.24 6.68
C TYR A 57 1.12 11.15 6.51
N ILE A 58 2.30 11.30 7.15
CA ILE A 58 3.31 10.25 7.21
C ILE A 58 2.72 8.97 7.76
N ARG A 59 2.04 9.04 8.91
CA ARG A 59 1.43 7.88 9.55
C ARG A 59 0.33 7.25 8.71
N LEU A 60 -0.57 8.06 8.15
CA LEU A 60 -1.66 7.58 7.29
C LEU A 60 -1.11 6.82 6.07
N ASN A 61 -0.14 7.42 5.38
CA ASN A 61 0.49 6.80 4.22
C ASN A 61 1.28 5.55 4.59
N ALA A 62 2.00 5.56 5.72
CA ALA A 62 2.76 4.40 6.19
C ALA A 62 1.87 3.22 6.59
N MET A 63 0.67 3.47 7.14
CA MET A 63 -0.33 2.42 7.43
C MET A 63 -1.03 1.92 6.16
N THR A 64 -1.14 2.77 5.14
CA THR A 64 -1.76 2.40 3.85
C THR A 64 -0.96 1.34 3.12
N ILE A 65 0.38 1.40 3.16
CA ILE A 65 1.26 0.46 2.45
C ILE A 65 0.98 -1.01 2.81
N PRO A 66 1.10 -1.47 4.08
CA PRO A 66 0.85 -2.87 4.42
C PRO A 66 -0.60 -3.29 4.19
N ALA A 67 -1.57 -2.39 4.41
CA ALA A 67 -2.98 -2.67 4.16
C ALA A 67 -3.26 -2.97 2.68
N LYS A 68 -2.60 -2.23 1.78
CA LYS A 68 -2.74 -2.42 0.32
C LYS A 68 -1.96 -3.63 -0.20
N ILE A 69 -0.86 -4.01 0.44
CA ILE A 69 -0.20 -5.29 0.17
C ILE A 69 -1.15 -6.43 0.54
N ALA A 70 -1.72 -6.43 1.76
CA ALA A 70 -2.67 -7.45 2.19
C ALA A 70 -3.90 -7.52 1.28
N GLY A 71 -4.43 -6.37 0.85
CA GLY A 71 -5.56 -6.32 -0.09
C GLY A 71 -5.23 -6.90 -1.47
N ALA A 72 -4.02 -6.66 -1.98
CA ALA A 72 -3.56 -7.23 -3.25
C ALA A 72 -3.23 -8.72 -3.18
N GLU A 73 -2.92 -9.26 -2.00
CA GLU A 73 -2.66 -10.69 -1.80
C GLU A 73 -3.92 -11.47 -1.37
N GLY A 74 -5.03 -10.78 -1.09
CA GLY A 74 -6.33 -11.38 -0.81
C GLY A 74 -7.11 -11.83 -2.05
N GLY A 75 -6.60 -11.53 -3.25
CA GLY A 75 -7.12 -11.95 -4.54
C GLY A 75 -6.00 -11.94 -5.58
N ASP A 76 -6.28 -12.40 -6.80
CA ASP A 76 -5.23 -12.53 -7.83
C ASP A 76 -5.50 -11.76 -9.14
N LEU A 77 -6.57 -10.96 -9.18
CA LEU A 77 -6.90 -10.13 -10.36
C LEU A 77 -5.87 -9.01 -10.54
N TYR A 78 -5.21 -9.00 -11.68
CA TYR A 78 -4.14 -8.10 -12.07
C TYR A 78 -4.51 -6.62 -11.95
N ASP A 79 -5.68 -6.23 -12.44
CA ASP A 79 -6.17 -4.85 -12.40
C ASP A 79 -6.30 -4.35 -10.95
N LEU A 80 -6.89 -5.16 -10.07
CA LEU A 80 -6.99 -4.86 -8.63
C LEU A 80 -5.63 -4.85 -7.94
N ARG A 81 -4.73 -5.78 -8.27
CA ARG A 81 -3.35 -5.81 -7.72
C ARG A 81 -2.57 -4.57 -8.15
N MET A 82 -2.71 -4.15 -9.41
CA MET A 82 -2.08 -2.95 -9.95
C MET A 82 -2.66 -1.66 -9.37
N GLU A 83 -3.96 -1.59 -9.10
CA GLU A 83 -4.59 -0.47 -8.39
C GLU A 83 -3.97 -0.32 -6.98
N ASN A 84 -3.89 -1.41 -6.23
CA ASN A 84 -3.25 -1.41 -4.91
C ASN A 84 -1.77 -1.00 -5.01
N ALA A 85 -1.04 -1.48 -6.01
CA ALA A 85 0.35 -1.11 -6.25
C ALA A 85 0.51 0.40 -6.56
N ALA A 86 -0.42 1.00 -7.30
CA ALA A 86 -0.42 2.43 -7.57
C ALA A 86 -0.61 3.26 -6.28
N ILE A 87 -1.54 2.83 -5.40
CA ILE A 87 -1.77 3.47 -4.09
C ILE A 87 -0.52 3.35 -3.20
N ILE A 88 0.09 2.16 -3.13
CA ILE A 88 1.34 1.94 -2.37
C ILE A 88 2.44 2.89 -2.85
N ARG A 89 2.65 2.99 -4.17
CA ARG A 89 3.65 3.88 -4.76
C ARG A 89 3.37 5.35 -4.44
N LYS A 90 2.11 5.78 -4.45
CA LYS A 90 1.70 7.13 -4.05
C LYS A 90 2.05 7.38 -2.59
N ALA A 91 1.60 6.50 -1.69
CA ALA A 91 1.84 6.61 -0.26
C ALA A 91 3.35 6.69 0.08
N ALA A 92 4.17 5.81 -0.53
CA ALA A 92 5.61 5.82 -0.34
C ALA A 92 6.28 7.14 -0.80
N ARG A 93 5.78 7.75 -1.89
CA ARG A 93 6.26 9.05 -2.36
C ARG A 93 5.84 10.19 -1.45
N GLU A 94 4.60 10.17 -0.98
CA GLU A 94 4.06 11.19 -0.08
C GLU A 94 4.80 11.20 1.27
N ILE A 95 5.13 10.03 1.85
CA ILE A 95 5.97 9.94 3.05
C ILE A 95 7.28 10.74 2.88
N LYS A 96 7.95 10.62 1.73
CA LYS A 96 9.19 11.37 1.45
C LYS A 96 8.94 12.87 1.29
N VAL A 97 7.82 13.26 0.70
CA VAL A 97 7.42 14.68 0.58
C VAL A 97 7.16 15.26 1.97
N ASP A 98 6.37 14.57 2.79
CA ASP A 98 6.02 15.02 4.14
C ASP A 98 7.24 15.06 5.07
N CYS A 99 8.19 14.13 4.93
CA CYS A 99 9.50 14.22 5.62
C CYS A 99 10.25 15.52 5.24
N THR A 100 10.17 15.92 3.98
CA THR A 100 10.77 17.19 3.53
C THR A 100 10.00 18.38 4.13
N GLY A 101 8.67 18.31 4.17
CA GLY A 101 7.80 19.31 4.80
C GLY A 101 8.13 19.52 6.28
N LEU A 102 8.23 18.44 7.06
CA LEU A 102 8.63 18.49 8.47
C LEU A 102 9.96 19.23 8.67
N LYS A 103 10.97 18.88 7.86
CA LYS A 103 12.28 19.53 7.92
C LYS A 103 12.18 21.02 7.58
N MET A 104 11.41 21.39 6.55
CA MET A 104 11.22 22.78 6.13
C MET A 104 10.52 23.62 7.20
N CYS A 105 9.60 23.04 7.97
CA CYS A 105 8.92 23.70 9.08
C CYS A 105 9.75 23.73 10.38
N GLY A 106 10.99 23.23 10.38
CA GLY A 106 11.91 23.32 11.52
C GLY A 106 11.83 22.16 12.51
N PHE A 107 11.26 21.01 12.12
CA PHE A 107 11.33 19.80 12.93
C PHE A 107 12.79 19.33 13.10
N LYS A 108 13.22 19.11 14.34
CA LYS A 108 14.65 18.97 14.68
C LYS A 108 15.20 17.54 14.65
N ASP A 109 14.35 16.52 14.72
CA ASP A 109 14.78 15.12 14.73
C ASP A 109 15.00 14.58 13.31
N GLU A 110 15.92 15.22 12.59
CA GLU A 110 16.19 14.92 11.18
C GLU A 110 16.70 13.49 10.96
N ASP A 111 17.41 12.89 11.93
CA ASP A 111 17.93 11.52 11.84
C ASP A 111 16.80 10.50 11.65
N TYR A 112 15.65 10.70 12.32
CA TYR A 112 14.48 9.83 12.16
C TYR A 112 13.81 10.01 10.79
N LEU A 113 13.81 11.25 10.27
CA LEU A 113 13.31 11.54 8.93
C LEU A 113 14.22 10.91 7.86
N GLU A 114 15.54 10.97 8.04
CA GLU A 114 16.50 10.33 7.14
C GLU A 114 16.37 8.81 7.17
N LEU A 115 16.25 8.22 8.36
CA LEU A 115 16.00 6.78 8.51
C LEU A 115 14.72 6.37 7.77
N LEU A 116 13.61 7.11 7.93
CA LEU A 116 12.35 6.80 7.25
C LEU A 116 12.46 6.90 5.73
N ARG A 117 13.23 7.85 5.22
CA ARG A 117 13.49 7.97 3.77
C ARG A 117 14.32 6.81 3.24
N ASN A 118 15.29 6.32 4.01
CA ASN A 118 16.13 5.17 3.66
C ASN A 118 15.29 3.88 3.64
N GLU A 119 14.41 3.69 4.62
CA GLU A 119 13.46 2.58 4.66
C GLU A 119 12.58 2.52 3.39
N ILE A 120 12.12 3.67 2.90
CA ILE A 120 11.39 3.76 1.62
C ILE A 120 12.27 3.42 0.40
N ASP A 121 13.55 3.77 0.42
CA ASP A 121 14.48 3.42 -0.66
C ASP A 121 14.80 1.92 -0.70
N GLU A 122 14.90 1.29 0.46
CA GLU A 122 15.06 -0.17 0.61
C GLU A 122 13.77 -0.94 0.29
N PHE A 123 12.60 -0.35 0.57
CA PHE A 123 11.31 -0.89 0.18
C PHE A 123 11.13 -0.93 -1.34
N ARG A 124 11.62 0.09 -2.06
CA ARG A 124 11.42 0.26 -3.51
C ARG A 124 11.82 -0.96 -4.36
N PRO A 125 13.00 -1.61 -4.20
CA PRO A 125 13.32 -2.82 -4.95
C PRO A 125 12.41 -4.01 -4.60
N LEU A 126 12.00 -4.16 -3.34
CA LEU A 126 11.04 -5.20 -2.93
C LEU A 126 9.68 -5.00 -3.61
N PHE A 127 9.22 -3.75 -3.66
CA PHE A 127 8.02 -3.36 -4.40
C PHE A 127 8.12 -3.68 -5.89
N ALA A 128 9.26 -3.39 -6.52
CA ALA A 128 9.44 -3.65 -7.94
C ALA A 128 9.42 -5.16 -8.25
N GLU A 129 10.07 -6.00 -7.44
CA GLU A 129 10.03 -7.46 -7.62
C GLU A 129 8.65 -8.05 -7.32
N TRP A 130 7.94 -7.49 -6.35
CA TRP A 130 6.56 -7.88 -6.05
C TRP A 130 5.61 -7.61 -7.22
N VAL A 131 5.61 -6.41 -7.81
CA VAL A 131 4.76 -6.08 -8.96
C VAL A 131 5.08 -6.96 -10.19
N LYS A 132 6.35 -7.34 -10.40
CA LYS A 132 6.74 -8.25 -11.48
C LYS A 132 6.15 -9.66 -11.35
N SER A 133 5.70 -10.04 -10.15
CA SER A 133 5.12 -11.36 -9.92
C SER A 133 3.64 -11.47 -10.31
N PHE A 134 2.99 -10.36 -10.67
CA PHE A 134 1.57 -10.37 -11.02
C PHE A 134 1.35 -11.02 -12.39
N ASP A 135 0.38 -11.92 -12.48
CA ASP A 135 -0.04 -12.46 -13.77
C ASP A 135 -0.93 -11.47 -14.49
N GLN A 136 -0.36 -10.78 -15.48
CA GLN A 136 -1.08 -9.82 -16.30
C GLN A 136 -2.29 -10.41 -17.05
N TRP A 137 -2.35 -11.71 -17.28
CA TRP A 137 -3.46 -12.33 -18.02
C TRP A 137 -4.60 -12.83 -17.13
N ASN A 138 -4.47 -12.69 -15.80
CA ASN A 138 -5.55 -12.90 -14.85
C ASN A 138 -6.18 -11.53 -14.51
N TYR A 139 -7.08 -11.00 -15.34
CA TYR A 139 -7.62 -9.65 -15.20
C TYR A 139 -9.12 -9.61 -15.50
N ILE A 140 -9.79 -8.59 -14.98
CA ILE A 140 -11.06 -8.09 -15.54
C ILE A 140 -10.80 -6.79 -16.30
N ILE A 141 -11.60 -6.48 -17.31
CA ILE A 141 -11.38 -5.25 -18.10
C ILE A 141 -11.55 -4.03 -17.19
N ASP A 142 -10.45 -3.33 -16.92
CA ASP A 142 -10.46 -2.03 -16.26
C ASP A 142 -11.08 -1.00 -17.21
N ARG A 143 -12.31 -0.60 -16.89
CA ARG A 143 -13.06 0.40 -17.66
C ARG A 143 -12.50 1.82 -17.55
N TRP A 144 -11.52 2.07 -16.66
CA TRP A 144 -10.73 3.32 -16.63
C TRP A 144 -9.50 3.25 -17.54
N GLY A 145 -9.14 2.06 -18.03
CA GLY A 145 -8.05 1.84 -18.99
C GLY A 145 -6.64 2.02 -18.43
N LEU A 146 -6.47 1.97 -17.10
CA LEU A 146 -5.19 2.19 -16.43
C LEU A 146 -4.40 0.90 -16.23
N PHE A 147 -5.11 -0.21 -16.00
CA PHE A 147 -4.49 -1.48 -15.60
C PHE A 147 -4.82 -2.65 -16.52
N ASN A 148 -5.21 -2.38 -17.77
CA ASN A 148 -5.42 -3.41 -18.77
C ASN A 148 -4.09 -3.97 -19.33
N PRO A 149 -4.04 -5.27 -19.66
CA PRO A 149 -2.90 -5.84 -20.36
C PRO A 149 -2.70 -5.24 -21.75
N SER A 150 -1.50 -5.40 -22.30
CA SER A 150 -1.20 -4.89 -23.64
C SER A 150 -2.10 -5.56 -24.68
N GLY A 151 -2.84 -4.74 -25.42
CA GLY A 151 -3.76 -5.20 -26.46
C GLY A 151 -5.23 -5.28 -26.02
N VAL A 152 -5.53 -5.01 -24.75
CA VAL A 152 -6.90 -4.93 -24.21
C VAL A 152 -7.27 -3.45 -24.02
N ASN A 153 -8.41 -3.04 -24.59
CA ASN A 153 -8.95 -1.69 -24.46
C ASN A 153 -10.07 -1.63 -23.41
N TYR A 154 -10.31 -0.45 -22.85
CA TYR A 154 -11.33 -0.25 -21.81
C TYR A 154 -12.76 -0.54 -22.30
N ASP A 155 -12.97 -0.50 -23.62
CA ASP A 155 -14.24 -0.68 -24.32
C ASP A 155 -14.34 -2.00 -25.10
N ASP A 156 -13.38 -2.91 -24.93
CA ASP A 156 -13.49 -4.27 -25.45
C ASP A 156 -14.67 -5.01 -24.78
N GLU A 157 -15.31 -5.90 -25.53
CA GLU A 157 -16.39 -6.76 -25.04
C GLU A 157 -15.80 -7.81 -24.09
N ASP A 158 -16.25 -7.82 -22.84
CA ASP A 158 -15.81 -8.82 -21.88
C ASP A 158 -16.57 -10.12 -22.15
N PRO A 159 -15.90 -11.25 -22.41
CA PRO A 159 -16.59 -12.53 -22.60
C PRO A 159 -17.45 -12.92 -21.40
N ASP A 160 -17.17 -12.39 -20.20
CA ASP A 160 -17.93 -12.65 -18.98
C ASP A 160 -19.14 -11.70 -18.81
N ASP A 161 -19.24 -10.60 -19.56
CA ASP A 161 -20.38 -9.65 -19.45
C ASP A 161 -21.72 -10.30 -19.82
N ASP A 162 -21.69 -11.30 -20.71
CA ASP A 162 -22.88 -12.03 -21.19
C ASP A 162 -23.20 -13.28 -20.35
N ILE A 163 -22.39 -13.62 -19.35
CA ILE A 163 -22.61 -14.80 -18.51
C ILE A 163 -23.62 -14.44 -17.41
N PRO A 164 -24.84 -15.03 -17.41
CA PRO A 164 -25.81 -14.76 -16.36
C PRO A 164 -25.28 -15.26 -15.02
N PHE A 165 -25.38 -14.42 -13.98
CA PHE A 165 -25.02 -14.79 -12.61
C PHE A 165 -25.74 -16.09 -12.20
N ASN A 166 -24.97 -17.14 -11.92
CA ASN A 166 -25.47 -18.39 -11.37
C ASN A 166 -25.11 -18.47 -9.88
N PRO A 167 -26.09 -18.35 -8.95
CA PRO A 167 -25.81 -18.45 -7.53
C PRO A 167 -25.23 -19.81 -7.12
N ASP A 168 -25.53 -20.87 -7.87
CA ASP A 168 -25.07 -22.23 -7.57
C ASP A 168 -23.55 -22.41 -7.79
N ASP A 169 -22.89 -21.48 -8.51
CA ASP A 169 -21.44 -21.50 -8.72
C ASP A 169 -20.66 -20.97 -7.49
N PHE A 170 -21.34 -20.29 -6.54
CA PHE A 170 -20.74 -19.68 -5.35
C PHE A 170 -21.09 -20.39 -4.04
N PHE A 171 -22.17 -21.17 -4.03
CA PHE A 171 -22.60 -21.93 -2.87
C PHE A 171 -22.50 -23.41 -3.23
N ASP A 172 -21.42 -24.07 -2.80
CA ASP A 172 -21.37 -25.53 -2.80
C ASP A 172 -22.61 -26.05 -2.05
N GLU A 173 -23.44 -26.88 -2.71
CA GLU A 173 -24.66 -27.47 -2.13
C GLU A 173 -24.39 -28.44 -0.96
N ASP A 174 -23.13 -28.66 -0.58
CA ASP A 174 -22.73 -29.54 0.51
C ASP A 174 -22.50 -28.74 1.82
N LEU A 175 -23.59 -28.23 2.40
CA LEU A 175 -23.70 -27.86 3.82
C LEU A 175 -24.68 -28.79 4.55
#